data_AF-A0A813H4G2-F1
#
_entry.id   AF-A0A813H4G2-F1
#
_cell.length_a   1.000
_cell.length_b   1.000
_cell.length_c   1.000
_cell.angle_alpha   90.00
_cell.angle_beta   90.00
_cell.angle_gamma   90.00
#
_symmetry.space_group_name_H-M   'P 1'
#
loop_
_entity.id
_entity.type
_entity.pdbx_description
1 polymer ?
#
loop_
_entity_poly.entity_id
_entity_poly.type
_entity_poly.pdbx_seq_one_letter_code
_entity_poly.pdbx_strand_id
1 'polypeptide(L)'
;MSSEARVSDAETAMFLLTVITAIWLPVANGWVTVSRGIVLLCTSASHVLNLCELIQIPPGQMSILPHGQVRTAIGLVLCDFRVNVPTQFVVSLVHVWNSWNKGRQISGGTETAWNDFLFSCSTELFTFGLAITFGIVWERALWSQTEALVLAEVCLEESKSSWQAARGPLAGMCDADLELDSNLNILSSSDKLSHLLMCDLAPGSKAMEGRPFTNYLDEPDQPRFTELIETACLSTLGSVSSGSAEGSPPEPSIKCTPAASLQVHIRGAGCLQFAAELFHVAVPIPGRNGKFRHLLGIKEDQAAKSTFLQQANHKLHTTLQTDQPKTPSNYKQPTLQIATHQQQNNH
;
A
#
# COMPACT_ATOMS: atom_id res chain seq x y z
N MET A 1 -23.16 21.51 -46.09
CA MET A 1 -22.57 21.99 -44.82
C MET A 1 -22.31 20.81 -43.85
N SER A 2 -21.72 19.68 -44.27
CA SER A 2 -21.75 18.44 -43.45
C SER A 2 -20.49 17.58 -43.42
N SER A 3 -19.37 17.98 -44.04
CA SER A 3 -18.09 17.27 -43.90
C SER A 3 -17.08 18.05 -43.05
N GLU A 4 -16.99 19.37 -43.21
CA GLU A 4 -16.07 20.22 -42.42
C GLU A 4 -16.40 20.22 -40.92
N ALA A 5 -17.68 20.17 -40.55
CA ALA A 5 -18.08 20.11 -39.14
C ALA A 5 -17.64 18.80 -38.45
N ARG A 6 -17.52 17.68 -39.19
CA ARG A 6 -17.17 16.37 -38.60
C ARG A 6 -15.67 16.16 -38.43
N VAL A 7 -14.84 16.78 -39.27
CA VAL A 7 -13.37 16.78 -39.11
C VAL A 7 -12.99 17.57 -37.85
N SER A 8 -13.67 18.69 -37.61
CA SER A 8 -13.53 19.48 -36.39
C SER A 8 -13.80 18.66 -35.12
N ASP A 9 -14.82 17.80 -35.12
CA ASP A 9 -15.18 17.01 -33.93
C ASP A 9 -14.15 15.91 -33.62
N ALA A 10 -13.59 15.26 -34.65
CA ALA A 10 -12.57 14.23 -34.49
C ALA A 10 -11.22 14.82 -34.02
N GLU A 11 -10.82 15.97 -34.56
CA GLU A 11 -9.63 16.70 -34.11
C GLU A 11 -9.79 17.20 -32.67
N THR A 12 -10.99 17.65 -32.31
CA THR A 12 -11.31 18.09 -30.94
C THR A 12 -11.25 16.91 -29.95
N ALA A 13 -11.76 15.73 -30.34
CA ALA A 13 -11.69 14.53 -29.52
C ALA A 13 -10.25 14.02 -29.33
N MET A 14 -9.43 14.03 -30.38
CA MET A 14 -8.01 13.66 -30.31
C MET A 14 -7.20 14.68 -29.49
N PHE A 15 -7.51 15.97 -29.59
CA PHE A 15 -6.89 17.01 -28.78
C PHE A 15 -7.23 16.82 -27.29
N LEU A 16 -8.50 16.59 -26.96
CA LEU A 16 -8.94 16.29 -25.59
C LEU A 16 -8.27 15.02 -25.05
N LEU A 17 -8.18 13.95 -25.85
CA LEU A 17 -7.51 12.70 -25.46
C LEU A 17 -6.02 12.94 -25.15
N THR A 18 -5.35 13.75 -25.96
CA THR A 18 -3.92 14.09 -25.79
C THR A 18 -3.69 14.96 -24.56
N VAL A 19 -4.53 15.96 -24.33
CA VAL A 19 -4.46 16.83 -23.14
C VAL A 19 -4.73 16.03 -21.86
N ILE A 20 -5.71 15.13 -21.88
CA ILE A 20 -6.05 14.27 -20.75
C ILE A 20 -4.92 13.27 -20.50
N THR A 21 -4.41 12.55 -21.49
CA THR A 21 -3.27 11.63 -21.27
C THR A 21 -2.02 12.37 -20.80
N ALA A 22 -1.73 13.57 -21.32
CA ALA A 22 -0.60 14.37 -20.86
C ALA A 22 -0.73 14.84 -19.40
N ILE A 23 -1.96 15.09 -18.91
CA ILE A 23 -2.22 15.51 -17.52
C ILE A 23 -2.25 14.30 -16.56
N TRP A 24 -2.80 13.17 -16.99
CA TRP A 24 -3.05 12.01 -16.12
C TRP A 24 -1.89 11.02 -16.05
N LEU A 25 -1.03 10.94 -17.08
CA LEU A 25 0.14 10.06 -17.07
C LEU A 25 1.18 10.43 -15.98
N PRO A 26 1.47 11.73 -15.72
CA PRO A 26 2.34 12.12 -14.60
C PRO A 26 1.73 11.82 -13.23
N VAL A 27 0.40 11.90 -13.10
CA VAL A 27 -0.32 11.60 -11.85
C VAL A 27 -0.29 10.10 -11.54
N ALA A 28 -0.53 9.26 -12.55
CA ALA A 28 -0.46 7.80 -12.40
C ALA A 28 0.95 7.34 -11.99
N ASN A 29 1.98 7.94 -12.58
CA ASN A 29 3.39 7.66 -12.28
C ASN A 29 3.88 8.28 -10.95
N GLY A 30 3.01 9.00 -10.22
CA GLY A 30 3.38 9.63 -8.94
C GLY A 30 4.33 10.82 -9.08
N TRP A 31 4.49 11.38 -10.28
CA TRP A 31 5.35 12.55 -10.54
C TRP A 31 4.71 13.86 -10.07
N VAL A 32 3.39 13.87 -9.85
CA VAL A 32 2.63 15.03 -9.38
C VAL A 32 1.75 14.62 -8.22
N THR A 33 1.93 15.28 -7.06
CA THR A 33 1.02 15.18 -5.91
C THR A 33 -0.25 15.97 -6.21
N VAL A 34 -1.34 15.27 -6.47
CA VAL A 34 -2.64 15.91 -6.73
C VAL A 34 -3.23 16.37 -5.41
N SER A 35 -3.39 17.67 -5.24
CA SER A 35 -4.00 18.23 -4.03
C SER A 35 -5.48 17.82 -3.93
N ARG A 36 -5.98 17.70 -2.69
CA ARG A 36 -7.39 17.38 -2.37
C ARG A 36 -8.39 18.24 -3.15
N GLY A 37 -8.04 19.50 -3.41
CA GLY A 37 -8.87 20.44 -4.19
C GLY A 37 -9.04 20.02 -5.64
N ILE A 38 -8.00 19.46 -6.28
CA ILE A 38 -8.04 19.04 -7.69
C ILE A 38 -8.90 17.77 -7.84
N VAL A 39 -8.79 16.80 -6.92
CA VAL A 39 -9.63 15.59 -6.95
C VAL A 39 -11.11 15.95 -6.79
N LEU A 40 -11.45 16.83 -5.84
CA LEU A 40 -12.81 17.33 -5.65
C LEU A 40 -13.30 18.11 -6.87
N LEU A 41 -12.44 18.95 -7.47
CA LEU A 41 -12.78 19.71 -8.68
C LEU A 41 -13.07 18.76 -9.86
N CYS A 42 -12.23 17.75 -10.09
CA CYS A 42 -12.44 16.78 -11.17
C CYS A 42 -13.70 15.91 -10.94
N THR A 43 -13.95 15.50 -9.69
CA THR A 43 -15.13 14.71 -9.33
C THR A 43 -16.41 15.53 -9.49
N SER A 44 -16.42 16.77 -8.98
CA SER A 44 -17.54 17.70 -9.15
C SER A 44 -17.77 18.06 -10.63
N ALA A 45 -16.71 18.27 -11.41
CA ALA A 45 -16.81 18.50 -12.84
C ALA A 45 -17.39 17.28 -13.58
N SER A 46 -17.00 16.06 -13.24
CA SER A 46 -17.57 14.84 -13.81
C SER A 46 -19.06 14.69 -13.46
N HIS A 47 -19.45 14.98 -12.21
CA HIS A 47 -20.86 15.00 -11.81
C HIS A 47 -21.67 16.09 -12.53
N VAL A 48 -21.10 17.30 -12.69
CA VAL A 48 -21.75 18.41 -13.41
C VAL A 48 -21.90 18.07 -14.89
N LEU A 49 -20.90 17.43 -15.53
CA LEU A 49 -21.01 16.99 -16.92
C LEU A 49 -22.11 15.93 -17.09
N ASN A 50 -22.17 14.94 -16.18
CA ASN A 50 -23.25 13.94 -16.17
C ASN A 50 -24.63 14.55 -15.89
N LEU A 51 -24.72 15.62 -15.09
CA LEU A 51 -25.95 16.38 -14.83
C LEU A 51 -26.36 17.26 -16.03
N CYS A 52 -25.40 17.84 -16.74
CA CYS A 52 -25.65 18.61 -17.96
C CYS A 52 -26.20 17.69 -19.08
N GLU A 53 -25.67 16.48 -19.22
CA GLU A 53 -26.25 15.47 -20.11
C GLU A 53 -27.69 15.11 -19.71
N LEU A 54 -28.00 15.07 -18.41
CA LEU A 54 -29.36 14.81 -17.90
C LEU A 54 -30.37 15.88 -18.32
N ILE A 55 -29.95 17.15 -18.30
CA ILE A 55 -30.82 18.31 -18.59
C ILE A 55 -31.12 18.44 -20.09
N GLN A 56 -30.24 17.89 -20.95
CA GLN A 56 -30.42 17.96 -22.40
C GLN A 56 -31.35 16.87 -22.97
N ILE A 57 -31.83 15.92 -22.15
CA ILE A 57 -32.74 14.86 -22.61
C ILE A 57 -34.17 15.44 -22.75
N PRO A 58 -34.77 15.45 -23.95
CA PRO A 58 -36.12 15.95 -24.14
C PRO A 58 -37.15 15.10 -23.36
N PRO A 59 -38.15 15.72 -22.72
CA PRO A 59 -39.21 15.01 -22.03
C PRO A 59 -40.05 14.22 -23.05
N GLY A 60 -39.73 12.93 -23.21
CA GLY A 60 -40.36 12.04 -24.20
C GLY A 60 -39.52 10.81 -24.58
N GLN A 61 -38.20 10.81 -24.31
CA GLN A 61 -37.30 9.68 -24.60
C GLN A 61 -36.80 8.94 -23.32
N MET A 62 -37.64 8.83 -22.30
CA MET A 62 -37.26 8.25 -20.98
C MET A 62 -37.17 6.70 -20.94
N SER A 63 -37.31 5.98 -22.06
CA SER A 63 -37.34 4.51 -22.04
C SER A 63 -35.97 3.83 -21.93
N ILE A 64 -34.87 4.59 -21.90
CA ILE A 64 -33.52 4.06 -21.73
C ILE A 64 -32.89 4.85 -20.59
N LEU A 65 -32.80 4.23 -19.41
CA LEU A 65 -31.95 4.76 -18.35
C LEU A 65 -30.55 5.00 -18.96
N PRO A 66 -29.99 6.21 -18.93
CA PRO A 66 -28.72 6.49 -19.61
C PRO A 66 -27.67 5.50 -19.10
N HIS A 67 -27.10 4.69 -20.00
CA HIS A 67 -26.18 3.60 -19.64
C HIS A 67 -25.01 4.07 -18.76
N GLY A 68 -24.62 5.35 -18.86
CA GLY A 68 -23.68 5.99 -17.96
C GLY A 68 -24.09 5.96 -16.48
N GLN A 69 -25.38 6.11 -16.16
CA GLN A 69 -25.88 6.11 -14.79
C GLN A 69 -25.76 4.74 -14.11
N VAL A 70 -26.04 3.66 -14.84
CA VAL A 70 -25.87 2.29 -14.33
C VAL A 70 -24.39 2.02 -14.04
N ARG A 71 -23.50 2.47 -14.92
CA ARG A 71 -22.05 2.37 -14.71
C ARG A 71 -21.56 3.14 -13.50
N THR A 72 -22.00 4.38 -13.33
CA THR A 72 -21.64 5.20 -12.17
C THR A 72 -22.20 4.61 -10.88
N ALA A 73 -23.43 4.10 -10.91
CA ALA A 73 -24.04 3.42 -9.76
C ALA A 73 -23.30 2.13 -9.40
N ILE A 74 -22.94 1.28 -10.39
CA ILE A 74 -22.14 0.08 -10.16
C ILE A 74 -20.76 0.45 -9.60
N GLY A 75 -20.13 1.50 -10.14
CA GLY A 75 -18.84 1.98 -9.66
C GLY A 75 -18.88 2.52 -8.23
N LEU A 76 -20.00 3.10 -7.81
CA LEU A 76 -20.22 3.58 -6.44
C LEU A 76 -20.56 2.45 -5.47
N VAL A 77 -21.31 1.43 -5.90
CA VAL A 77 -21.72 0.29 -5.06
C VAL A 77 -20.58 -0.71 -4.89
N LEU A 78 -19.77 -0.94 -5.94
CA LEU A 78 -18.60 -1.80 -5.89
C LEU A 78 -17.37 -0.98 -5.50
N CYS A 79 -17.23 -0.68 -4.21
CA CYS A 79 -16.05 0.02 -3.68
C CYS A 79 -14.76 -0.81 -3.81
N ASP A 80 -14.85 -2.13 -4.00
CA ASP A 80 -13.70 -2.97 -4.25
C ASP A 80 -13.21 -2.83 -5.69
N PHE A 81 -12.07 -2.14 -5.86
CA PHE A 81 -11.43 -1.92 -7.15
C PHE A 81 -11.18 -3.23 -7.91
N ARG A 82 -10.89 -4.33 -7.21
CA ARG A 82 -10.63 -5.66 -7.82
C ARG A 82 -11.85 -6.25 -8.49
N VAL A 83 -13.05 -5.91 -8.01
CA VAL A 83 -14.33 -6.37 -8.57
C VAL A 83 -14.90 -5.34 -9.55
N ASN A 84 -14.70 -4.06 -9.28
CA ASN A 84 -15.22 -2.96 -10.09
C ASN A 84 -14.57 -2.94 -11.49
N VAL A 85 -13.24 -3.02 -11.60
CA VAL A 85 -12.56 -2.95 -12.90
C VAL A 85 -12.98 -4.07 -13.87
N PRO A 86 -12.98 -5.36 -13.47
CA PRO A 86 -13.47 -6.44 -14.35
C PRO A 86 -14.94 -6.27 -14.72
N THR A 87 -15.78 -5.80 -13.79
CA THR A 87 -17.21 -5.57 -14.05
C THR A 87 -17.42 -4.46 -15.07
N GLN A 88 -16.73 -3.33 -14.92
CA GLN A 88 -16.78 -2.22 -15.88
C GLN A 88 -16.29 -2.65 -17.26
N PHE A 89 -15.24 -3.49 -17.32
CA PHE A 89 -14.73 -4.03 -18.57
C PHE A 89 -15.74 -4.92 -19.29
N VAL A 90 -16.40 -5.84 -18.57
CA VAL A 90 -17.46 -6.69 -19.14
C VAL A 90 -18.62 -5.84 -19.65
N VAL A 91 -19.03 -4.81 -18.91
CA VAL A 91 -20.06 -3.87 -19.34
C VAL A 91 -19.65 -3.13 -20.63
N SER A 92 -18.38 -2.68 -20.74
CA SER A 92 -17.84 -2.08 -21.97
C SER A 92 -17.94 -3.02 -23.16
N LEU A 93 -17.54 -4.28 -22.97
CA LEU A 93 -17.57 -5.28 -24.05
C LEU A 93 -18.99 -5.57 -24.52
N VAL A 94 -19.94 -5.70 -23.60
CA VAL A 94 -21.36 -5.88 -23.93
C VAL A 94 -21.90 -4.68 -24.71
N HIS A 95 -21.49 -3.46 -24.35
CA HIS A 95 -21.91 -2.27 -25.06
C HIS A 95 -21.35 -2.21 -26.49
N VAL A 96 -20.04 -2.42 -26.64
CA VAL A 96 -19.37 -2.49 -27.96
C VAL A 96 -20.01 -3.57 -28.84
N TRP A 97 -20.30 -4.74 -28.26
CA TRP A 97 -20.97 -5.84 -28.97
C TRP A 97 -22.39 -5.46 -29.44
N ASN A 98 -23.16 -4.78 -28.59
CA ASN A 98 -24.50 -4.32 -28.93
C ASN A 98 -24.47 -3.23 -30.02
N SER A 99 -23.54 -2.28 -29.94
CA SER A 99 -23.32 -1.25 -30.96
C SER A 99 -22.91 -1.88 -32.29
N TRP A 100 -22.02 -2.89 -32.27
CA TRP A 100 -21.65 -3.66 -33.46
C TRP A 100 -22.84 -4.35 -34.12
N ASN A 101 -23.69 -5.02 -33.33
CA ASN A 101 -24.85 -5.73 -33.85
C ASN A 101 -25.92 -4.78 -34.41
N LYS A 102 -26.14 -3.63 -33.76
CA LYS A 102 -27.02 -2.57 -34.28
C LYS A 102 -26.48 -2.02 -35.60
N GLY A 103 -25.17 -1.76 -35.67
CA GLY A 103 -24.49 -1.35 -36.89
C GLY A 103 -24.70 -2.34 -38.03
N ARG A 104 -24.58 -3.65 -37.76
CA ARG A 104 -24.87 -4.71 -38.75
C ARG A 104 -26.32 -4.75 -39.22
N GLN A 105 -27.30 -4.54 -38.33
CA GLN A 105 -28.71 -4.59 -38.69
C GLN A 105 -29.15 -3.39 -39.53
N ILE A 106 -28.57 -2.21 -39.28
CA ILE A 106 -28.85 -0.98 -40.04
C ILE A 106 -28.11 -1.00 -41.39
N SER A 107 -27.12 -1.87 -41.54
CA SER A 107 -26.26 -1.93 -42.72
C SER A 107 -26.92 -2.61 -43.92
N GLY A 108 -27.54 -1.76 -44.75
CA GLY A 108 -27.28 -1.77 -46.19
C GLY A 108 -25.89 -1.23 -46.57
N GLY A 109 -24.95 -1.13 -45.62
CA GLY A 109 -23.53 -0.80 -45.87
C GLY A 109 -23.23 0.70 -46.04
N THR A 110 -24.02 1.61 -45.46
CA THR A 110 -23.72 3.04 -45.55
C THR A 110 -22.58 3.44 -44.62
N GLU A 111 -21.66 4.28 -45.12
CA GLU A 111 -20.49 4.82 -44.41
C GLU A 111 -20.84 5.47 -43.06
N THR A 112 -22.06 5.99 -42.93
CA THR A 112 -22.59 6.57 -41.68
C THR A 112 -22.66 5.58 -40.53
N ALA A 113 -23.05 4.32 -40.77
CA ALA A 113 -23.21 3.32 -39.71
C ALA A 113 -21.86 2.90 -39.11
N TRP A 114 -20.80 2.89 -39.93
CA TRP A 114 -19.43 2.62 -39.48
C TRP A 114 -18.87 3.75 -38.62
N ASN A 115 -19.14 5.00 -38.99
CA ASN A 115 -18.72 6.15 -38.19
C ASN A 115 -19.40 6.17 -36.82
N ASP A 116 -20.69 5.85 -36.75
CA ASP A 116 -21.43 5.77 -35.48
C ASP A 116 -20.88 4.64 -34.58
N PHE A 117 -20.50 3.49 -35.18
CA PHE A 117 -19.87 2.39 -34.45
C PHE A 117 -18.49 2.79 -33.89
N LEU A 118 -17.64 3.40 -34.72
CA LEU A 118 -16.30 3.83 -34.30
C LEU A 118 -16.37 4.89 -33.20
N PHE A 119 -17.32 5.83 -33.31
CA PHE A 119 -17.60 6.82 -32.29
C PHE A 119 -18.06 6.16 -30.98
N SER A 120 -19.00 5.21 -31.05
CA SER A 120 -19.43 4.46 -29.86
C SER A 120 -18.28 3.70 -29.19
N CYS A 121 -17.39 3.09 -29.97
CA CYS A 121 -16.21 2.39 -29.44
C CYS A 121 -15.21 3.34 -28.77
N SER A 122 -14.96 4.51 -29.37
CA SER A 122 -14.01 5.48 -28.82
C SER A 122 -14.55 6.09 -27.51
N THR A 123 -15.85 6.41 -27.45
CA THR A 123 -16.50 6.87 -26.22
C THR A 123 -16.46 5.81 -25.11
N GLU A 124 -16.67 4.54 -25.44
CA GLU A 124 -16.61 3.43 -24.48
C GLU A 124 -15.20 3.19 -23.93
N LEU A 125 -14.18 3.21 -24.79
CA LEU A 125 -12.79 3.11 -24.35
C LEU A 125 -12.38 4.30 -23.47
N PHE A 126 -12.84 5.50 -23.82
CA PHE A 126 -12.56 6.71 -23.06
C PHE A 126 -13.21 6.68 -21.67
N THR A 127 -14.49 6.34 -21.59
CA THR A 127 -15.21 6.24 -20.30
C THR A 127 -14.64 5.14 -19.42
N PHE A 128 -14.24 4.00 -19.99
CA PHE A 128 -13.55 2.94 -19.26
C PHE A 128 -12.19 3.40 -18.72
N GLY A 129 -11.40 4.12 -19.52
CA GLY A 129 -10.13 4.70 -19.09
C GLY A 129 -10.29 5.67 -17.91
N LEU A 130 -11.29 6.55 -17.98
CA LEU A 130 -11.62 7.47 -16.88
C LEU A 130 -12.06 6.75 -15.60
N ALA A 131 -12.83 5.66 -15.73
CA ALA A 131 -13.24 4.87 -14.57
C ALA A 131 -12.05 4.20 -13.86
N ILE A 132 -11.09 3.67 -14.61
CA ILE A 132 -9.85 3.10 -14.05
C ILE A 132 -9.03 4.17 -13.33
N THR A 133 -8.78 5.31 -13.99
CA THR A 133 -7.97 6.37 -13.39
C THR A 133 -8.63 6.92 -12.13
N PHE A 134 -9.95 7.12 -12.15
CA PHE A 134 -10.72 7.51 -10.99
C PHE A 134 -10.60 6.48 -9.86
N GLY A 135 -10.74 5.19 -10.15
CA GLY A 135 -10.62 4.14 -9.14
C GLY A 135 -9.23 4.10 -8.48
N ILE A 136 -8.15 4.26 -9.26
CA ILE A 136 -6.77 4.32 -8.73
C ILE A 136 -6.58 5.56 -7.83
N VAL A 137 -7.06 6.72 -8.27
CA VAL A 137 -6.96 7.98 -7.50
C VAL A 137 -7.78 7.88 -6.22
N TRP A 138 -8.97 7.29 -6.29
CA TRP A 138 -9.85 7.08 -5.16
C TRP A 138 -9.25 6.12 -4.14
N GLU A 139 -8.68 4.98 -4.58
CA GLU A 139 -7.99 4.03 -3.72
C GLU A 139 -6.80 4.68 -3.00
N ARG A 140 -5.98 5.46 -3.72
CA ARG A 140 -4.88 6.22 -3.09
C ARG A 140 -5.37 7.28 -2.12
N ALA A 141 -6.46 7.97 -2.44
CA ALA A 141 -7.06 8.96 -1.55
C ALA A 141 -7.66 8.31 -0.29
N LEU A 142 -8.32 7.16 -0.43
CA LEU A 142 -8.82 6.36 0.69
C LEU A 142 -7.66 5.88 1.56
N TRP A 143 -6.57 5.39 0.98
CA TRP A 143 -5.41 4.96 1.74
C TRP A 143 -4.79 6.11 2.53
N SER A 144 -4.61 7.27 1.88
CA SER A 144 -4.12 8.49 2.55
C SER A 144 -5.07 9.01 3.64
N GLN A 145 -6.39 8.93 3.43
CA GLN A 145 -7.36 9.28 4.46
C GLN A 145 -7.37 8.28 5.61
N THR A 146 -7.21 6.99 5.33
CA THR A 146 -7.15 5.94 6.36
C THR A 146 -5.92 6.15 7.22
N GLU A 147 -4.76 6.46 6.64
CA GLU A 147 -3.55 6.83 7.39
C GLU A 147 -3.79 8.08 8.26
N ALA A 148 -4.41 9.13 7.72
CA ALA A 148 -4.68 10.35 8.49
C ALA A 148 -5.74 10.16 9.59
N LEU A 149 -6.75 9.33 9.35
CA LEU A 149 -7.86 9.08 10.28
C LEU A 149 -7.44 8.09 11.37
N VAL A 150 -6.63 7.09 11.03
CA VAL A 150 -5.87 6.27 11.98
C VAL A 150 -5.02 7.16 12.88
N LEU A 151 -4.28 8.11 12.30
CA LEU A 151 -3.46 9.03 13.09
C LEU A 151 -4.31 9.97 13.95
N ALA A 152 -5.49 10.39 13.48
CA ALA A 152 -6.38 11.29 14.23
C ALA A 152 -7.18 10.59 15.34
N GLU A 153 -7.65 9.37 15.12
CA GLU A 153 -8.41 8.57 16.09
C GLU A 153 -7.53 8.13 17.26
N VAL A 154 -6.24 7.88 17.00
CA VAL A 154 -5.20 7.68 18.02
C VAL A 154 -5.03 8.90 18.95
N CYS A 155 -5.34 10.11 18.48
CA CYS A 155 -5.17 11.33 19.26
C CYS A 155 -6.42 11.73 20.07
N LEU A 156 -7.59 11.09 19.86
CA LEU A 156 -8.88 11.54 20.42
C LEU A 156 -9.42 10.72 21.60
N GLU A 157 -8.98 9.48 21.83
CA GLU A 157 -9.47 8.70 22.98
C GLU A 157 -8.53 8.74 24.20
N GLU A 158 -8.89 9.60 25.15
CA GLU A 158 -8.15 9.85 26.37
C GLU A 158 -8.12 8.68 27.38
N SER A 159 -6.92 8.49 27.92
CA SER A 159 -6.58 8.16 29.31
C SER A 159 -6.32 6.69 29.72
N LYS A 160 -6.84 5.67 29.03
CA LYS A 160 -6.33 4.28 29.14
C LYS A 160 -6.43 3.48 27.83
N SER A 161 -7.32 3.88 26.90
CA SER A 161 -7.43 3.28 25.57
C SER A 161 -6.38 3.79 24.60
N SER A 162 -5.77 4.98 24.78
CA SER A 162 -4.82 5.56 23.81
C SER A 162 -3.64 4.65 23.45
N TRP A 163 -3.12 3.87 24.41
CA TRP A 163 -2.06 2.90 24.15
C TRP A 163 -2.51 1.76 23.23
N GLN A 164 -3.67 1.16 23.52
CA GLN A 164 -4.22 0.08 22.72
C GLN A 164 -4.75 0.59 21.37
N ALA A 165 -5.28 1.81 21.36
CA ALA A 165 -5.73 2.52 20.17
C ALA A 165 -4.55 2.83 19.24
N ALA A 166 -3.39 3.24 19.77
CA ALA A 166 -2.17 3.41 18.96
C ALA A 166 -1.63 2.07 18.44
N ARG A 167 -1.74 1.01 19.24
CA ARG A 167 -1.19 -0.32 18.89
C ARG A 167 -1.95 -1.00 17.75
N GLY A 168 -3.27 -0.89 17.70
CA GLY A 168 -4.10 -1.55 16.67
C GLY A 168 -3.69 -1.19 15.23
N PRO A 169 -3.67 0.10 14.86
CA PRO A 169 -3.29 0.52 13.53
C PRO A 169 -1.82 0.25 13.22
N LEU A 170 -0.93 0.44 14.21
CA LEU A 170 0.49 0.12 14.06
C LEU A 170 0.70 -1.37 13.73
N ALA A 171 0.00 -2.26 14.42
CA ALA A 171 0.04 -3.71 14.18
C ALA A 171 -0.59 -4.14 12.84
N GLY A 172 -1.48 -3.30 12.28
CA GLY A 172 -2.07 -3.48 10.94
C GLY A 172 -1.18 -2.96 9.80
N MET A 173 -0.40 -1.91 10.05
CA MET A 173 0.48 -1.29 9.05
C MET A 173 1.90 -1.84 9.03
N CYS A 174 2.36 -2.39 10.15
CA CYS A 174 3.72 -2.90 10.34
C CYS A 174 3.75 -4.43 10.35
N ASP A 175 4.90 -4.98 9.95
CA ASP A 175 5.15 -6.42 9.98
C ASP A 175 5.32 -6.93 11.42
N ALA A 176 5.78 -6.07 12.34
CA ALA A 176 5.83 -6.34 13.76
C ALA A 176 5.66 -5.07 14.61
N ASP A 177 5.26 -5.23 15.86
CA ASP A 177 5.20 -4.17 16.86
C ASP A 177 5.83 -4.59 18.20
N LEU A 178 6.31 -3.61 18.97
CA LEU A 178 6.82 -3.80 20.33
C LEU A 178 6.64 -2.55 21.21
N GLU A 179 6.67 -2.76 22.51
CA GLU A 179 6.58 -1.75 23.56
C GLU A 179 7.93 -1.59 24.26
N LEU A 180 8.39 -0.35 24.44
CA LEU A 180 9.54 -0.02 25.26
C LEU A 180 9.17 0.79 26.50
N ASP A 181 9.92 0.56 27.58
CA ASP A 181 9.92 1.43 28.75
C ASP A 181 10.71 2.73 28.52
N SER A 182 10.75 3.60 29.52
CA SER A 182 11.48 4.87 29.46
C SER A 182 13.01 4.73 29.35
N ASN A 183 13.54 3.52 29.57
CA ASN A 183 14.96 3.19 29.41
C ASN A 183 15.22 2.45 28.09
N LEU A 184 14.22 2.41 27.19
CA LEU A 184 14.26 1.73 25.90
C LEU A 184 14.43 0.20 26.00
N ASN A 185 14.05 -0.38 27.14
CA ASN A 185 13.96 -1.83 27.31
C ASN A 185 12.61 -2.34 26.84
N ILE A 186 12.63 -3.52 26.21
CA ILE A 186 11.43 -4.17 25.67
C ILE A 186 10.53 -4.61 26.83
N LEU A 187 9.33 -4.04 26.92
CA LEU A 187 8.30 -4.45 27.88
C LEU A 187 7.43 -5.58 27.33
N SER A 188 7.06 -5.49 26.05
CA SER A 188 6.30 -6.51 25.34
C SER A 188 6.64 -6.48 23.85
N SER A 189 6.52 -7.62 23.18
CA SER A 189 6.70 -7.74 21.73
C SER A 189 5.57 -8.55 21.13
N SER A 190 5.22 -8.26 19.87
CA SER A 190 4.33 -9.12 19.09
C SER A 190 5.02 -10.44 18.71
N ASP A 191 4.23 -11.50 18.52
CA ASP A 191 4.74 -12.80 18.04
C ASP A 191 5.42 -12.66 16.66
N LYS A 192 4.92 -11.73 15.83
CA LYS A 192 5.48 -11.42 14.51
C LYS A 192 6.94 -10.96 14.61
N LEU A 193 7.31 -10.23 15.67
CA LEU A 193 8.69 -9.80 15.88
C LEU A 193 9.64 -10.97 16.09
N SER A 194 9.24 -11.96 16.90
CA SER A 194 10.06 -13.14 17.16
C SER A 194 10.33 -13.92 15.88
N HIS A 195 9.31 -14.05 15.02
CA HIS A 195 9.45 -14.63 13.68
C HIS A 195 10.38 -13.81 12.78
N LEU A 196 10.22 -12.48 12.76
CA LEU A 196 11.03 -11.58 11.95
C LEU A 196 12.52 -11.65 12.33
N LEU A 197 12.81 -11.74 13.63
CA LEU A 197 14.17 -11.84 14.14
C LEU A 197 14.74 -13.27 14.08
N MET A 198 13.98 -14.26 13.60
CA MET A 198 14.32 -15.69 13.63
C MET A 198 14.85 -16.15 15.00
N CYS A 199 14.39 -15.50 16.06
CA CYS A 199 14.70 -15.94 17.40
C CYS A 199 13.74 -17.11 17.65
N ASP A 200 14.23 -18.35 17.51
CA ASP A 200 13.52 -19.60 17.83
C ASP A 200 13.16 -19.63 19.32
N LEU A 201 12.16 -18.83 19.64
CA LEU A 201 11.59 -18.68 20.96
C LEU A 201 10.32 -19.50 20.93
N ALA A 202 10.21 -20.46 21.85
CA ALA A 202 8.97 -21.21 22.02
C ALA A 202 7.80 -20.21 22.09
N PRO A 203 6.65 -20.48 21.45
CA PRO A 203 5.51 -19.55 21.46
C PRO A 203 5.17 -19.14 22.90
N GLY A 204 5.13 -17.83 23.16
CA GLY A 204 4.96 -17.25 24.50
C GLY A 204 6.26 -17.01 25.31
N SER A 205 7.43 -17.27 24.73
CA SER A 205 8.71 -17.00 25.38
C SER A 205 9.01 -15.50 25.43
N LYS A 206 9.04 -14.97 26.66
CA LYS A 206 9.38 -13.58 27.01
C LYS A 206 10.88 -13.28 26.94
N ALA A 207 11.65 -14.02 26.13
CA ALA A 207 13.12 -13.92 26.14
C ALA A 207 13.67 -12.55 25.74
N MET A 208 12.89 -11.76 24.98
CA MET A 208 13.23 -10.40 24.59
C MET A 208 12.86 -9.36 25.67
N GLU A 209 11.90 -9.66 26.54
CA GLU A 209 11.44 -8.72 27.58
C GLU A 209 12.59 -8.38 28.55
N GLY A 210 12.69 -7.10 28.91
CA GLY A 210 13.72 -6.54 29.78
C GLY A 210 15.05 -6.25 29.09
N ARG A 211 15.23 -6.61 27.81
CA ARG A 211 16.46 -6.30 27.06
C ARG A 211 16.35 -4.92 26.38
N PRO A 212 17.43 -4.15 26.29
CA PRO A 212 17.43 -2.89 25.56
C PRO A 212 17.28 -3.15 24.06
N PHE A 213 16.40 -2.39 23.40
CA PHE A 213 16.13 -2.57 21.96
C PHE A 213 17.33 -2.24 21.08
N THR A 214 18.21 -1.36 21.52
CA THR A 214 19.46 -0.99 20.84
C THR A 214 20.38 -2.19 20.57
N ASN A 215 20.28 -3.26 21.36
CA ASN A 215 21.03 -4.51 21.10
C ASN A 215 20.63 -5.20 19.80
N TYR A 216 19.41 -4.95 19.32
CA TYR A 216 18.88 -5.48 18.07
C TYR A 216 19.12 -4.54 16.88
N LEU A 217 19.67 -3.34 17.11
CA LEU A 217 20.04 -2.42 16.03
C LEU A 217 21.51 -2.61 15.68
N ASP A 218 21.84 -2.34 14.41
CA ASP A 218 23.22 -2.21 14.02
C ASP A 218 23.88 -0.99 14.68
N GLU A 219 25.18 -1.06 14.95
CA GLU A 219 25.93 -0.03 15.68
C GLU A 219 25.74 1.40 15.13
N PRO A 220 25.78 1.66 13.80
CA PRO A 220 25.59 3.01 13.27
C PRO A 220 24.16 3.56 13.45
N ASP A 221 23.16 2.70 13.66
CA ASP A 221 21.76 3.09 13.78
C ASP A 221 21.33 3.38 15.21
N GLN A 222 22.08 2.93 16.22
CA GLN A 222 21.81 3.18 17.64
C GLN A 222 21.74 4.67 18.02
N PRO A 223 22.70 5.55 17.64
CA PRO A 223 22.60 6.97 17.98
C PRO A 223 21.43 7.65 17.27
N ARG A 224 21.19 7.30 15.99
CA ARG A 224 20.07 7.84 15.20
C ARG A 224 18.71 7.48 15.80
N PHE A 225 18.59 6.24 16.28
CA PHE A 225 17.40 5.79 17.00
C PHE A 225 17.20 6.56 18.30
N THR A 226 18.26 6.77 19.08
CA THR A 226 18.17 7.52 20.35
C THR A 226 17.73 8.97 20.11
N GLU A 227 18.32 9.64 19.11
CA GLU A 227 17.95 10.99 18.69
C GLU A 227 16.47 11.10 18.27
N LEU A 228 15.97 10.10 17.52
CA LEU A 228 14.57 10.01 17.12
C LEU A 228 13.64 10.00 18.35
N ILE A 229 13.92 9.11 19.32
CA ILE A 229 13.09 8.98 20.53
C ILE A 229 13.13 10.25 21.37
N GLU A 230 14.31 10.85 21.57
CA GLU A 230 14.48 12.10 22.32
C GLU A 230 13.70 13.25 21.67
N THR A 231 13.81 13.39 20.36
CA THR A 231 13.10 14.43 19.59
C THR A 231 11.58 14.28 19.70
N ALA A 232 11.08 13.05 19.58
CA ALA A 232 9.66 12.75 19.74
C ALA A 232 9.15 13.05 21.17
N CYS A 233 9.94 12.73 22.20
CA CYS A 233 9.60 13.05 23.58
C CYS A 233 9.55 14.56 23.84
N LEU A 234 10.56 15.30 23.37
CA LEU A 234 10.63 16.75 23.54
C LEU A 234 9.45 17.46 22.88
N SER A 235 9.08 17.01 21.68
CA SER A 235 7.96 17.58 20.94
C SER A 235 6.62 17.33 21.65
N THR A 236 6.47 16.15 22.26
CA THR A 236 5.27 15.81 23.05
C THR A 236 5.17 16.67 24.31
N LEU A 237 6.28 16.94 25.01
CA LEU A 237 6.31 17.81 26.20
C LEU A 237 6.05 19.29 25.86
N GLY A 238 6.56 19.77 24.71
CA GLY A 238 6.37 21.14 24.26
C GLY A 238 4.90 21.50 24.01
N SER A 239 4.10 20.52 23.56
CA SER A 239 2.66 20.73 23.34
C SER A 239 1.86 20.89 24.64
N VAL A 240 2.31 20.30 25.76
CA VAL A 240 1.57 20.33 27.04
C VAL A 240 1.79 21.66 27.79
N SER A 241 2.87 22.36 27.47
CA SER A 241 3.36 23.49 28.28
C SER A 241 2.81 24.86 27.87
N SER A 242 1.95 24.96 26.86
CA SER A 242 1.49 26.24 26.28
C SER A 242 0.07 26.67 26.72
N GLY A 243 -0.54 26.00 27.69
CA GLY A 243 -1.84 26.36 28.26
C GLY A 243 -1.76 27.12 29.58
N SER A 244 -1.43 28.41 29.55
CA SER A 244 -1.61 29.30 30.72
C SER A 244 -1.86 30.75 30.30
N ALA A 245 -3.13 31.12 30.17
CA ALA A 245 -3.72 32.30 30.81
C ALA A 245 -5.24 32.37 30.55
N GLU A 246 -6.00 32.28 31.64
CA GLU A 246 -7.38 32.76 31.87
C GLU A 246 -8.57 32.09 31.16
N GLY A 247 -9.28 31.24 31.92
CA GLY A 247 -10.73 31.37 32.07
C GLY A 247 -11.65 30.36 31.39
N SER A 248 -11.12 29.38 30.64
CA SER A 248 -11.93 28.35 29.98
C SER A 248 -11.59 26.95 30.51
N PRO A 249 -12.55 26.03 30.69
CA PRO A 249 -12.23 24.65 31.07
C PRO A 249 -11.27 24.05 30.02
N PRO A 250 -10.09 23.55 30.44
CA PRO A 250 -9.08 23.07 29.51
C PRO A 250 -9.52 21.75 28.91
N GLU A 251 -9.97 21.75 27.65
CA GLU A 251 -9.96 20.54 26.84
C GLU A 251 -8.49 20.20 26.51
N PRO A 252 -7.97 19.03 26.90
CA PRO A 252 -6.61 18.61 26.55
C PRO A 252 -6.56 18.27 25.06
N SER A 253 -6.36 19.28 24.21
CA SER A 253 -6.01 19.03 22.80
C SER A 253 -4.56 18.55 22.74
N ILE A 254 -4.35 17.25 22.95
CA ILE A 254 -3.07 16.58 22.75
C ILE A 254 -2.74 16.73 21.26
N LYS A 255 -1.88 17.70 20.90
CA LYS A 255 -1.31 17.74 19.55
C LYS A 255 -0.33 16.58 19.45
N CYS A 256 -0.76 15.47 18.87
CA CYS A 256 0.14 14.43 18.41
C CYS A 256 1.17 15.05 17.47
N THR A 257 2.44 14.90 17.81
CA THR A 257 3.49 15.09 16.81
C THR A 257 3.34 14.07 15.68
N PRO A 258 3.65 14.44 14.43
CA PRO A 258 3.59 13.51 13.32
C PRO A 258 4.46 12.29 13.61
N ALA A 259 3.97 11.10 13.23
CA ALA A 259 4.71 9.87 13.34
C ALA A 259 6.06 10.03 12.63
N ALA A 260 7.15 9.84 13.38
CA ALA A 260 8.49 9.91 12.84
C ALA A 260 8.91 8.51 12.36
N SER A 261 9.44 8.42 11.15
CA SER A 261 10.00 7.18 10.62
C SER A 261 11.53 7.22 10.53
N LEU A 262 12.18 6.07 10.76
CA LEU A 262 13.63 5.93 10.69
C LEU A 262 14.00 4.61 10.02
N GLN A 263 14.78 4.69 8.95
CA GLN A 263 15.37 3.50 8.33
C GLN A 263 16.59 3.02 9.13
N VAL A 264 16.57 1.74 9.50
CA VAL A 264 17.60 1.07 10.30
C VAL A 264 17.89 -0.33 9.77
N HIS A 265 19.01 -0.90 10.20
CA HIS A 265 19.32 -2.32 10.05
C HIS A 265 19.10 -3.03 11.39
N ILE A 266 18.25 -4.06 11.36
CA ILE A 266 17.92 -4.86 12.53
C ILE A 266 18.70 -6.17 12.49
N ARG A 267 19.35 -6.50 13.61
CA ARG A 267 20.08 -7.75 13.86
C ARG A 267 19.17 -8.77 14.52
N GLY A 268 18.91 -9.86 13.81
CA GLY A 268 18.23 -11.05 14.30
C GLY A 268 19.20 -12.10 14.85
N ALA A 269 18.67 -13.30 15.09
CA ALA A 269 19.47 -14.47 15.47
C ALA A 269 20.39 -14.91 14.32
N GLY A 270 21.47 -15.62 14.65
CA GLY A 270 22.37 -16.22 13.65
C GLY A 270 23.09 -15.21 12.75
N CYS A 271 23.32 -13.98 13.25
CA CYS A 271 23.91 -12.87 12.49
C CYS A 271 23.07 -12.41 11.28
N LEU A 272 21.79 -12.75 11.23
CA LEU A 272 20.89 -12.23 10.21
C LEU A 272 20.68 -10.72 10.39
N GLN A 273 20.71 -10.00 9.29
CA GLN A 273 20.47 -8.57 9.24
C GLN A 273 19.47 -8.25 8.14
N PHE A 274 18.55 -7.34 8.41
CA PHE A 274 17.62 -6.84 7.40
C PHE A 274 17.37 -5.34 7.59
N ALA A 275 17.12 -4.66 6.49
CA ALA A 275 16.70 -3.26 6.51
C ALA A 275 15.22 -3.16 6.88
N ALA A 276 14.90 -2.23 7.76
CA ALA A 276 13.55 -1.98 8.22
C ALA A 276 13.29 -0.49 8.41
N GLU A 277 12.03 -0.09 8.25
CA GLU A 277 11.54 1.20 8.65
C GLU A 277 10.89 1.10 10.04
N LEU A 278 11.39 1.90 10.99
CA LEU A 278 10.82 2.04 12.31
C LEU A 278 9.81 3.18 12.32
N PHE A 279 8.63 2.94 12.89
CA PHE A 279 7.62 3.94 13.19
C PHE A 279 7.54 4.10 14.70
N HIS A 280 7.58 5.35 15.19
CA HIS A 280 7.59 5.62 16.62
C HIS A 280 6.39 6.44 17.08
N VAL A 281 5.83 6.03 18.22
CA VAL A 281 4.83 6.81 18.98
C VAL A 281 5.26 6.87 20.44
N ALA A 282 5.42 8.08 20.96
CA ALA A 282 5.65 8.33 22.38
C ALA A 282 4.32 8.54 23.11
N VAL A 283 4.04 7.71 24.11
CA VAL A 283 2.81 7.75 24.89
C VAL A 283 3.14 8.19 26.33
N PRO A 284 2.67 9.36 26.80
CA PRO A 284 2.93 9.82 28.15
C PRO A 284 2.29 8.88 29.17
N ILE A 285 3.01 8.57 30.26
CA ILE A 285 2.47 7.73 31.33
C ILE A 285 1.67 8.61 32.31
N PRO A 286 0.35 8.39 32.48
CA PRO A 286 -0.46 9.19 33.40
C PRO A 286 0.13 9.17 34.82
N GLY A 287 0.23 10.35 35.44
CA GLY A 287 0.74 10.49 36.81
C GLY A 287 2.26 10.34 36.97
N ARG A 288 3.02 10.19 35.88
CA ARG A 288 4.50 10.20 35.92
C ARG A 288 5.04 11.29 35.00
N ASN A 289 5.20 12.49 35.54
CA ASN A 289 5.70 13.66 34.81
C ASN A 289 7.01 13.34 34.09
N GLY A 290 7.04 13.59 32.78
CA GLY A 290 8.23 13.41 31.94
C GLY A 290 8.59 11.97 31.60
N LYS A 291 7.77 10.97 31.96
CA LYS A 291 8.01 9.57 31.56
C LYS A 291 7.07 9.14 30.44
N PHE A 292 7.63 8.47 29.46
CA PHE A 292 6.93 7.95 28.29
C PHE A 292 7.06 6.43 28.24
N ARG A 293 6.05 5.79 27.66
CA ARG A 293 6.19 4.48 27.02
C ARG A 293 6.36 4.73 25.52
N HIS A 294 7.10 3.86 24.86
CA HIS A 294 7.30 3.97 23.43
C HIS A 294 6.70 2.78 22.73
N LEU A 295 5.85 3.05 21.75
CA LEU A 295 5.37 2.04 20.83
C LEU A 295 6.21 2.14 19.56
N LEU A 296 6.75 1.00 19.13
CA LEU A 296 7.54 0.90 17.91
C LEU A 296 6.88 -0.08 16.95
N GLY A 297 6.70 0.37 15.72
CA GLY A 297 6.27 -0.43 14.58
C GLY A 297 7.46 -0.70 13.69
N ILE A 298 7.61 -1.93 13.23
CA ILE A 298 8.71 -2.38 12.39
C ILE A 298 8.13 -2.88 11.07
N LYS A 299 8.52 -2.24 9.97
CA LYS A 299 8.16 -2.64 8.62
C LYS A 299 9.41 -3.09 7.88
N GLU A 300 9.44 -4.34 7.46
CA GLU A 300 10.56 -4.91 6.69
C GLU A 300 10.59 -4.25 5.31
N ASP A 301 11.76 -3.78 4.88
CA ASP A 301 11.91 -3.27 3.52
C ASP A 301 11.93 -4.45 2.53
N GLN A 302 10.79 -4.68 1.87
CA GLN A 302 10.67 -5.77 0.90
C GLN A 302 11.56 -5.59 -0.32
N ALA A 303 11.94 -4.35 -0.68
CA ALA A 303 12.85 -4.12 -1.78
C ALA A 303 14.24 -4.68 -1.44
N ALA A 304 14.71 -4.47 -0.21
CA ALA A 304 15.96 -5.01 0.30
C ALA A 304 15.93 -6.56 0.36
N LYS A 305 14.80 -7.14 0.77
CA LYS A 305 14.63 -8.61 0.83
C LYS A 305 14.82 -9.28 -0.53
N SER A 306 14.24 -8.72 -1.59
CA SER A 306 14.35 -9.27 -2.95
C SER A 306 15.81 -9.27 -3.45
N THR A 307 16.56 -8.22 -3.11
CA THR A 307 17.97 -8.07 -3.47
C THR A 307 18.85 -9.05 -2.72
N PHE A 308 18.60 -9.23 -1.41
CA PHE A 308 19.33 -10.20 -0.60
C PHE A 308 19.09 -11.64 -1.08
N LEU A 309 17.84 -12.02 -1.35
CA LEU A 309 17.53 -13.35 -1.87
C LEU A 309 18.14 -13.60 -3.25
N GLN A 310 18.19 -12.58 -4.12
CA GLN A 310 18.91 -12.68 -5.39
C GLN A 310 20.42 -12.86 -5.19
N GLN A 311 21.04 -12.11 -4.28
CA GLN A 311 22.47 -12.24 -3.98
C GLN A 311 22.81 -13.58 -3.32
N ALA A 312 21.98 -14.06 -2.39
CA ALA A 312 22.14 -15.36 -1.75
C ALA A 312 22.04 -16.50 -2.78
N ASN A 313 21.03 -16.46 -3.66
CA ASN A 313 20.89 -17.42 -4.75
C ASN A 313 22.09 -17.37 -5.72
N HIS A 314 22.55 -16.17 -6.09
CA HIS A 314 23.73 -16.02 -6.94
C HIS A 314 24.96 -16.66 -6.28
N LYS A 315 25.21 -16.39 -5.00
CA LYS A 315 26.34 -16.96 -4.25
C LYS A 315 26.27 -18.49 -4.20
N LEU A 316 25.07 -19.05 -3.96
CA LEU A 316 24.84 -20.49 -3.90
C LEU A 316 25.12 -21.17 -5.27
N HIS A 317 24.69 -20.54 -6.37
CA HIS A 317 25.02 -21.02 -7.72
C HIS A 317 26.51 -20.91 -8.06
N THR A 318 27.18 -19.85 -7.60
CA THR A 318 28.63 -19.68 -7.85
C THR A 318 29.44 -20.73 -7.09
N THR A 319 29.08 -21.03 -5.83
CA THR A 319 29.75 -22.08 -5.04
C THR A 319 29.55 -23.47 -5.67
N LEU A 320 28.34 -23.79 -6.13
CA LEU A 320 28.07 -25.07 -6.79
C LEU A 320 28.81 -25.26 -8.13
N GLN A 321 29.13 -24.18 -8.85
CA GLN A 321 29.92 -24.26 -10.09
C GLN A 321 31.43 -24.34 -9.85
N THR A 322 31.92 -23.82 -8.73
CA THR A 322 33.37 -23.80 -8.43
C THR A 322 33.86 -25.14 -7.87
N ASP A 323 32.96 -25.93 -7.29
CA ASP A 323 33.26 -27.26 -6.74
C ASP A 323 32.97 -28.42 -7.71
N GLN A 324 33.01 -28.21 -9.04
CA GLN A 324 33.19 -29.36 -9.94
C GLN A 324 34.63 -29.87 -9.79
N PRO A 325 34.86 -31.05 -9.17
CA PRO A 325 36.19 -31.61 -9.10
C PRO A 325 36.66 -31.90 -10.52
N LYS A 326 37.75 -31.25 -10.96
CA LYS A 326 38.53 -31.72 -12.10
C LYS A 326 38.93 -33.16 -11.79
N THR A 327 38.23 -34.12 -12.36
CA THR A 327 38.54 -35.55 -12.29
C THR A 327 40.01 -35.77 -12.62
N PRO A 328 40.86 -36.20 -11.67
CA PRO A 328 42.14 -36.77 -12.04
C PRO A 328 41.85 -38.14 -12.64
N SER A 329 42.10 -38.28 -13.94
CA SER A 329 42.00 -39.54 -14.69
C SER A 329 43.08 -40.54 -14.25
N ASN A 330 42.96 -41.11 -13.05
CA ASN A 330 43.71 -42.30 -12.68
C ASN A 330 43.17 -42.92 -11.39
N TYR A 331 42.15 -43.77 -11.50
CA TYR A 331 41.82 -44.71 -10.42
C TYR A 331 41.72 -46.12 -11.00
N LYS A 332 42.71 -46.94 -10.65
CA LYS A 332 42.63 -48.40 -10.73
C LYS A 332 41.50 -48.85 -9.82
N GLN A 333 40.60 -49.67 -10.35
CA GLN A 333 39.54 -50.34 -9.60
C GLN A 333 40.12 -51.16 -8.44
N PRO A 334 39.62 -51.00 -7.21
CA PRO A 334 39.82 -51.98 -6.15
C PRO A 334 38.75 -53.06 -6.27
N THR A 335 39.21 -54.30 -6.46
CA THR A 335 38.40 -55.52 -6.39
C THR A 335 37.82 -55.66 -4.98
N LEU A 336 36.49 -55.55 -4.86
CA LEU A 336 35.76 -55.75 -3.62
C LEU A 336 35.58 -57.26 -3.38
N GLN A 337 36.31 -57.83 -2.41
CA GLN A 337 36.02 -59.17 -1.90
C GLN A 337 34.90 -59.05 -0.86
N ILE A 338 33.76 -59.67 -1.17
CA ILE A 338 32.59 -59.77 -0.29
C ILE A 338 32.85 -60.87 0.73
N ALA A 339 33.12 -60.49 1.98
CA ALA A 339 33.11 -61.43 3.10
C ALA A 339 31.68 -61.49 3.68
N THR A 340 31.03 -62.63 3.48
CA THR A 340 29.70 -62.94 4.01
C THR A 340 29.84 -63.31 5.48
N HIS A 341 29.44 -62.44 6.41
CA HIS A 341 29.36 -62.79 7.83
C HIS A 341 27.93 -63.25 8.16
N GLN A 342 27.81 -64.55 8.38
CA GLN A 342 26.60 -65.23 8.82
C GLN A 342 26.41 -64.98 10.33
N GLN A 343 25.34 -64.30 10.71
CA GLN A 343 25.00 -64.02 12.11
C GLN A 343 24.14 -65.18 12.65
N GLN A 344 24.74 -65.98 13.54
CA GLN A 344 24.03 -67.02 14.31
C GLN A 344 23.22 -66.36 15.42
N ASN A 345 21.89 -66.52 15.35
CA ASN A 345 21.00 -66.41 16.49
C ASN A 345 21.26 -67.59 17.43
N ASN A 346 21.40 -67.33 18.73
CA ASN A 346 21.15 -68.32 19.76
C ASN A 346 20.53 -67.68 21.00
N HIS A 347 19.63 -68.47 21.59
CA HIS A 347 18.82 -68.30 22.78
C HIS A 347 19.57 -67.93 24.05
#